data_AF-A0A4Y2U881-F1
#
_entry.id   AF-A0A4Y2U881-F1
#
_cell.length_a   1.000
_cell.length_b   1.000
_cell.length_c   1.000
_cell.angle_alpha   90.00
_cell.angle_beta   90.00
_cell.angle_gamma   90.00
#
_symmetry.space_group_name_H-M   'P 1'
#
loop_
_entity.id
_entity.type
_entity.pdbx_description
1 polymer ?
#
loop_
_entity_poly.entity_id
_entity_poly.type
_entity_poly.pdbx_seq_one_letter_code
_entity_poly.pdbx_strand_id
1 'polypeptide(L)'
;MIQDASFLREKFYCFVFCFFCFLTTTFAEGPEKLGCLEKEKAIAFLETVENLLRKAGDSFPSCKQDLNSTDQSECGSEKSLAYIEISKKLVSDVRENFPTCSKPIVLDENLRDCSEVLASGRNKSGVYTIWPKEHSTTGKPLKIYCDMETDGGGWTVILITVNVLFQDFP
;
A
#
# COMPACT_ATOMS: atom_id res chain seq x y z
N MET A 1 -47.75 0.66 -40.94
CA MET A 1 -46.69 -0.33 -40.62
C MET A 1 -45.31 0.32 -40.78
N ILE A 2 -45.06 1.48 -40.15
CA ILE A 2 -43.77 2.21 -40.19
C ILE A 2 -43.67 3.05 -38.90
N GLN A 3 -43.64 2.40 -37.73
CA GLN A 3 -43.43 3.09 -36.44
C GLN A 3 -42.52 2.29 -35.48
N ASP A 4 -42.24 1.01 -35.77
CA ASP A 4 -41.35 0.17 -34.94
C ASP A 4 -39.84 0.38 -35.20
N ALA A 5 -39.46 0.89 -36.38
CA ALA A 5 -38.05 0.93 -36.78
C ALA A 5 -37.24 2.07 -36.12
N SER A 6 -37.89 3.18 -35.75
CA SER A 6 -37.23 4.29 -35.05
C SER A 6 -37.04 3.98 -33.56
N PHE A 7 -38.04 3.36 -32.93
CA PHE A 7 -38.02 3.00 -31.52
C PHE A 7 -36.96 1.92 -31.19
N LEU A 8 -36.81 0.93 -32.07
CA LEU A 8 -35.77 -0.09 -31.94
C LEU A 8 -34.36 0.47 -32.11
N ARG A 9 -34.18 1.48 -32.97
CA ARG A 9 -32.90 2.15 -33.19
C ARG A 9 -32.46 2.92 -31.95
N GLU A 10 -33.36 3.65 -31.31
CA GLU A 10 -33.08 4.44 -30.11
C GLU A 10 -32.71 3.56 -28.91
N LYS A 11 -33.43 2.43 -28.73
CA LYS A 11 -33.10 1.43 -27.70
C LYS A 11 -31.76 0.75 -27.95
N PHE A 12 -31.40 0.49 -29.21
CA PHE A 12 -30.13 -0.10 -29.58
C PHE A 12 -28.96 0.85 -29.28
N TYR A 13 -29.08 2.14 -29.62
CA TYR A 13 -28.07 3.14 -29.29
C TYR A 13 -27.88 3.31 -27.78
N CYS A 14 -28.97 3.29 -27.00
CA CYS A 14 -28.90 3.36 -25.55
C CYS A 14 -28.19 2.13 -24.95
N PHE A 15 -28.48 0.93 -25.46
CA PHE A 15 -27.85 -0.30 -24.99
C PHE A 15 -26.35 -0.34 -25.33
N VAL A 16 -25.99 0.07 -26.55
CA VAL A 16 -24.59 0.15 -26.99
C VAL A 16 -23.84 1.20 -26.17
N PHE A 17 -24.41 2.38 -25.94
CA PHE A 17 -23.80 3.43 -25.12
C PHE A 17 -23.62 2.98 -23.67
N CYS A 18 -24.62 2.35 -23.05
CA CYS A 18 -24.50 1.77 -21.71
C CYS A 18 -23.43 0.68 -21.65
N PHE A 19 -23.32 -0.18 -22.67
CA PHE A 19 -22.30 -1.21 -22.74
C PHE A 19 -20.88 -0.63 -22.89
N PHE A 20 -20.71 0.42 -23.71
CA PHE A 20 -19.43 1.14 -23.82
C PHE A 20 -19.10 1.94 -22.55
N CYS A 21 -20.08 2.52 -21.86
CA CYS A 21 -19.89 3.13 -20.54
C CYS A 21 -19.51 2.09 -19.48
N PHE A 22 -20.11 0.90 -19.52
CA PHE A 22 -19.73 -0.21 -18.64
C PHE A 22 -18.30 -0.70 -18.96
N LEU A 23 -17.94 -0.87 -20.24
CA LEU A 23 -16.58 -1.24 -20.61
C LEU A 23 -15.55 -0.19 -20.19
N THR A 24 -15.82 1.09 -20.43
CA THR A 24 -14.90 2.18 -20.05
C THR A 24 -14.78 2.35 -18.54
N THR A 25 -15.83 2.08 -17.76
CA THR A 25 -15.74 2.07 -16.28
C THR A 25 -15.02 0.84 -15.75
N THR A 26 -15.14 -0.34 -16.38
CA THR A 26 -14.37 -1.54 -16.00
C THR A 26 -12.89 -1.47 -16.38
N PHE A 27 -12.51 -0.62 -17.34
CA PHE A 27 -11.11 -0.46 -17.78
C PHE A 27 -10.41 0.80 -17.23
N ALA A 28 -11.08 1.60 -16.40
CA ALA A 28 -10.51 2.80 -15.80
C ALA A 28 -9.81 2.56 -14.44
N GLU A 29 -9.77 1.32 -13.94
CA GLU A 29 -8.95 0.95 -12.79
C GLU A 29 -7.72 0.19 -13.26
N GLY A 30 -6.65 0.94 -13.52
CA GLY A 30 -5.33 0.38 -13.80
C GLY A 30 -4.86 -0.54 -12.66
N PRO A 31 -4.06 -1.58 -12.96
CA PRO A 31 -3.56 -2.50 -11.96
C PRO A 31 -2.37 -1.88 -11.21
N GLU A 32 -2.61 -0.92 -10.31
CA GLU A 32 -1.52 -0.22 -9.58
C GLU A 32 -1.38 -0.61 -8.10
N LYS A 33 -2.02 -1.70 -7.64
CA LYS A 33 -1.96 -2.10 -6.21
C LYS A 33 -1.46 -3.53 -5.91
N LEU A 34 -1.05 -4.32 -6.90
CA LEU A 34 -0.63 -5.71 -6.61
C LEU A 34 0.87 -5.84 -6.27
N GLY A 35 1.74 -4.92 -6.71
CA GLY A 35 3.20 -5.08 -6.60
C GLY A 35 3.89 -4.55 -5.33
N CYS A 36 3.36 -3.52 -4.67
CA CYS A 36 4.06 -2.90 -3.52
C CYS A 36 3.71 -3.53 -2.15
N LEU A 37 2.58 -4.24 -2.02
CA LEU A 37 2.26 -5.00 -0.80
C LEU A 37 3.19 -6.23 -0.64
N GLU A 38 3.76 -6.71 -1.74
CA GLU A 38 4.78 -7.75 -1.74
C GLU A 38 6.17 -7.22 -1.32
N LYS A 39 6.40 -5.90 -1.36
CA LYS A 39 7.70 -5.27 -1.01
C LYS A 39 8.03 -5.35 0.47
N GLU A 40 7.07 -5.10 1.37
CA GLU A 40 7.32 -5.19 2.83
C GLU A 40 7.69 -6.62 3.23
N LYS A 41 7.04 -7.61 2.60
CA LYS A 41 7.38 -9.02 2.75
C LYS A 41 8.77 -9.35 2.18
N ALA A 42 9.13 -8.76 1.06
CA ALA A 42 10.45 -8.94 0.44
C ALA A 42 11.59 -8.33 1.27
N ILE A 43 11.40 -7.14 1.87
CA ILE A 43 12.39 -6.51 2.74
C ILE A 43 12.62 -7.34 4.00
N ALA A 44 11.54 -7.75 4.69
CA ALA A 44 11.65 -8.61 5.87
C ALA A 44 12.33 -9.96 5.56
N PHE A 45 12.09 -10.49 4.36
CA PHE A 45 12.78 -11.68 3.87
C PHE A 45 14.28 -11.43 3.65
N LEU A 46 14.66 -10.31 3.02
CA LEU A 46 16.07 -9.94 2.79
C LEU A 46 16.83 -9.72 4.11
N GLU A 47 16.21 -9.10 5.12
CA GLU A 47 16.79 -8.97 6.47
C GLU A 47 17.01 -10.33 7.14
N THR A 48 16.07 -11.26 6.94
CA THR A 48 16.20 -12.63 7.43
C THR A 48 17.39 -13.33 6.77
N VAL A 49 17.56 -13.17 5.45
CA VAL A 49 18.69 -13.72 4.70
C VAL A 49 20.01 -13.13 5.15
N GLU A 50 20.10 -11.81 5.37
CA GLU A 50 21.31 -11.13 5.86
C GLU A 50 21.73 -11.64 7.24
N ASN A 51 20.76 -11.84 8.15
CA ASN A 51 21.00 -12.42 9.46
C ASN A 51 21.55 -13.85 9.39
N LEU A 52 21.05 -14.67 8.46
CA LEU A 52 21.56 -16.02 8.23
C LEU A 52 22.98 -16.02 7.67
N LEU A 53 23.29 -15.12 6.72
CA LEU A 53 24.63 -14.97 6.15
C LEU A 53 25.65 -14.49 7.18
N ARG A 54 25.26 -13.59 8.08
CA ARG A 54 26.09 -13.16 9.20
C ARG A 54 26.39 -14.32 10.15
N LYS A 55 25.34 -15.04 10.56
CA LYS A 55 25.47 -16.21 11.44
C LYS A 55 26.34 -17.29 10.82
N ALA A 56 26.19 -17.53 9.51
CA ALA A 56 27.03 -18.47 8.77
C ALA A 56 28.49 -18.05 8.84
N GLY A 57 28.80 -16.78 8.52
CA GLY A 57 30.16 -16.23 8.58
C GLY A 57 30.82 -16.36 9.97
N ASP A 58 30.07 -16.14 11.05
CA ASP A 58 30.55 -16.28 12.42
C ASP A 58 30.76 -17.74 12.84
N SER A 59 29.93 -18.65 12.31
CA SER A 59 30.01 -20.09 12.56
C SER A 59 31.05 -20.80 11.70
N PHE A 60 31.59 -20.15 10.66
CA PHE A 60 32.69 -20.70 9.88
C PHE A 60 33.96 -20.62 10.75
N PRO A 61 34.52 -21.77 11.20
CA PRO A 61 35.77 -21.73 11.94
C PRO A 61 36.85 -21.15 11.04
N SER A 62 37.50 -20.08 11.49
CA SER A 62 38.83 -19.73 10.99
C SER A 62 39.74 -20.87 11.46
N CYS A 63 39.93 -21.88 10.61
CA CYS A 63 40.77 -23.02 10.92
C CYS A 63 42.18 -22.50 11.23
N LYS A 64 42.58 -22.57 12.50
CA LYS A 64 43.99 -22.51 12.86
C LYS A 64 44.60 -23.83 12.40
N GLN A 65 45.42 -23.76 11.36
CA GLN A 65 46.28 -24.87 10.99
C GLN A 65 47.34 -25.03 12.07
N ASP A 66 47.19 -26.05 12.92
CA ASP A 66 48.34 -26.60 13.63
C ASP A 66 49.02 -27.59 12.68
N LEU A 67 50.30 -27.31 12.38
CA LEU A 67 51.12 -28.06 11.43
C LEU A 67 51.23 -29.53 11.84
N ASN A 68 51.15 -30.41 10.82
CA ASN A 68 51.59 -31.82 10.78
C ASN A 68 50.50 -32.90 10.83
N SER A 69 49.69 -32.99 9.78
CA SER A 69 49.10 -34.28 9.37
C SER A 69 48.82 -34.27 7.87
N THR A 70 49.46 -35.20 7.17
CA THR A 70 49.23 -35.52 5.76
C THR A 70 47.85 -36.13 5.59
N ASP A 71 46.82 -35.30 5.54
CA ASP A 71 45.51 -35.68 5.04
C ASP A 71 44.92 -34.48 4.32
N GLN A 72 44.56 -34.67 3.06
CA GLN A 72 43.84 -33.72 2.23
C GLN A 72 42.39 -33.58 2.74
N SER A 73 42.19 -33.11 3.98
CA SER A 73 40.95 -32.41 4.28
C SER A 73 41.13 -31.02 3.70
N GLU A 74 40.80 -30.86 2.42
CA GLU A 74 40.66 -29.57 1.77
C GLU A 74 39.56 -28.82 2.52
N CYS A 75 39.91 -28.16 3.63
CA CYS A 75 39.01 -27.27 4.33
C CYS A 75 38.78 -26.12 3.35
N GLY A 76 37.72 -26.22 2.56
CA GLY A 76 37.31 -25.25 1.55
C GLY A 76 36.80 -23.94 2.16
N SER A 77 37.34 -23.52 3.31
CA SER A 77 36.91 -22.33 4.07
C SER A 77 37.14 -21.04 3.28
N GLU A 78 38.20 -20.98 2.46
CA GLU A 78 38.49 -19.81 1.61
C GLU A 78 37.44 -19.64 0.51
N LYS A 79 37.08 -20.74 -0.16
CA LYS A 79 36.03 -20.76 -1.20
C LYS A 79 34.64 -20.50 -0.58
N SER A 80 34.34 -21.12 0.57
CA SER A 80 33.03 -20.96 1.23
C SER A 80 32.81 -19.56 1.81
N LEU A 81 33.86 -18.92 2.34
CA LEU A 81 33.79 -17.55 2.83
C LEU A 81 33.62 -16.56 1.66
N ALA A 82 34.28 -16.80 0.53
CA ALA A 82 34.08 -16.00 -0.68
C ALA A 82 32.62 -16.04 -1.17
N TYR A 83 31.95 -17.20 -1.14
CA TYR A 83 30.54 -17.30 -1.51
C TYR A 83 29.61 -16.55 -0.56
N ILE A 84 29.89 -16.58 0.75
CA ILE A 84 29.12 -15.80 1.73
C ILE A 84 29.29 -14.30 1.47
N GLU A 85 30.50 -13.85 1.18
CA GLU A 85 30.75 -12.43 0.93
C GLU A 85 30.07 -11.94 -0.35
N ILE A 86 30.10 -12.76 -1.41
CA ILE A 86 29.33 -12.50 -2.64
C ILE A 86 27.83 -12.44 -2.35
N SER A 87 27.31 -13.38 -1.54
CA SER A 87 25.90 -13.42 -1.16
C SER A 87 25.48 -12.18 -0.36
N LYS A 88 26.32 -11.71 0.56
CA LYS A 88 26.09 -10.48 1.33
C LYS A 88 26.03 -9.26 0.41
N LYS A 89 26.98 -9.14 -0.53
CA LYS A 89 27.02 -8.05 -1.50
C LYS A 89 25.77 -8.03 -2.36
N LEU A 90 25.31 -9.19 -2.84
CA LEU A 90 24.09 -9.29 -3.64
C LEU A 90 22.85 -8.86 -2.85
N VAL A 91 22.73 -9.28 -1.59
CA VAL A 91 21.60 -8.87 -0.74
C VAL A 91 21.62 -7.36 -0.51
N SER A 92 22.79 -6.76 -0.27
CA SER A 92 22.92 -5.30 -0.15
C SER A 92 22.56 -4.59 -1.45
N ASP A 93 23.04 -5.07 -2.60
CA ASP A 93 22.79 -4.46 -3.90
C ASP A 93 21.30 -4.56 -4.30
N VAL A 94 20.67 -5.69 -4.01
CA VAL A 94 19.22 -5.86 -4.19
C VAL A 94 18.44 -4.94 -3.26
N ARG A 95 18.88 -4.73 -2.02
CA ARG A 95 18.23 -3.80 -1.07
C ARG A 95 18.32 -2.35 -1.53
N GLU A 96 19.50 -1.91 -1.99
CA GLU A 96 19.73 -0.53 -2.44
C GLU A 96 19.09 -0.22 -3.80
N ASN A 97 19.07 -1.19 -4.72
CA ASN A 97 18.43 -1.03 -6.05
C ASN A 97 16.97 -1.47 -6.06
N PHE A 98 16.43 -1.94 -4.93
CA PHE A 98 15.01 -2.23 -4.86
C PHE A 98 14.28 -0.92 -5.14
N PRO A 99 13.33 -0.87 -6.10
CA PRO A 99 12.59 0.34 -6.35
C PRO A 99 11.97 0.76 -5.03
N THR A 100 12.36 1.94 -4.52
CA THR A 100 11.62 2.56 -3.45
C THR A 100 10.25 2.80 -4.04
N CYS A 101 9.30 1.90 -3.75
CA CYS A 101 7.91 2.28 -3.77
C CYS A 101 7.86 3.49 -2.85
N SER A 102 7.93 4.69 -3.45
CA SER A 102 7.03 5.73 -3.05
C SER A 102 5.71 4.99 -3.08
N LYS A 103 5.19 4.64 -1.89
CA LYS A 103 3.75 4.56 -1.74
C LYS A 103 3.29 5.75 -2.58
N PRO A 104 2.44 5.60 -3.62
CA PRO A 104 1.79 6.79 -4.13
C PRO A 104 1.38 7.51 -2.87
N ILE A 105 1.77 8.78 -2.73
CA ILE A 105 1.35 9.55 -1.58
C ILE A 105 -0.16 9.68 -1.81
N VAL A 106 -0.88 8.60 -1.54
CA VAL A 106 -2.27 8.57 -1.21
C VAL A 106 -2.17 9.20 0.16
N LEU A 107 -2.26 10.52 0.11
CA LEU A 107 -2.26 11.45 1.21
C LEU A 107 -3.55 11.19 2.01
N ASP A 108 -3.75 9.94 2.44
CA ASP A 108 -5.03 9.38 2.87
C ASP A 108 -4.87 8.28 3.91
N GLU A 109 -3.64 7.91 4.26
CA GLU A 109 -3.47 6.80 5.20
C GLU A 109 -3.57 7.22 6.66
N ASN A 110 -3.60 8.50 6.99
CA ASN A 110 -3.76 8.96 8.38
C ASN A 110 -4.38 10.36 8.48
N LEU A 111 -5.32 10.72 7.58
CA LEU A 111 -6.01 12.00 7.72
C LEU A 111 -6.89 11.94 8.96
N ARG A 112 -6.53 12.70 9.99
CA ARG A 112 -7.19 12.65 11.30
C ARG A 112 -8.49 13.44 11.32
N ASP A 113 -8.59 14.47 10.49
CA ASP A 113 -9.72 15.38 10.42
C ASP A 113 -9.84 16.05 9.03
N CYS A 114 -10.90 16.84 8.85
CA CYS A 114 -11.14 17.59 7.60
C CYS A 114 -10.09 18.66 7.30
N SER A 115 -9.35 19.15 8.29
CA SER A 115 -8.29 20.14 8.05
C SER A 115 -7.10 19.49 7.34
N GLU A 116 -6.75 18.26 7.73
CA GLU A 116 -5.74 17.46 7.04
C GLU A 116 -6.21 17.05 5.65
N VAL A 117 -7.51 16.75 5.47
CA VAL A 117 -8.10 16.51 4.15
C VAL A 117 -7.98 17.75 3.26
N LEU A 118 -8.22 18.96 3.79
CA LEU A 118 -8.04 20.19 3.02
C LEU A 118 -6.57 20.44 2.67
N ALA A 119 -5.66 20.27 3.65
CA ALA A 119 -4.21 20.36 3.43
C ALA A 119 -3.71 19.33 2.41
N SER A 120 -4.47 18.25 2.21
CA SER A 120 -4.22 17.25 1.19
C SER A 120 -4.50 17.72 -0.25
N GLY A 121 -5.01 18.95 -0.43
CA GLY A 121 -5.47 19.47 -1.71
C GLY A 121 -6.89 19.01 -2.10
N ARG A 122 -7.65 18.40 -1.18
CA ARG A 122 -9.05 18.03 -1.41
C ARG A 122 -9.97 19.15 -0.95
N ASN A 123 -10.29 20.03 -1.89
CA ASN A 123 -10.95 21.32 -1.62
C ASN A 123 -12.45 21.31 -1.90
N LYS A 124 -13.08 20.13 -2.05
CA LYS A 124 -14.52 20.00 -2.34
C LYS A 124 -15.26 19.52 -1.10
N SER A 125 -16.41 20.10 -0.80
CA SER A 125 -17.23 19.61 0.30
C SER A 125 -17.80 18.22 0.00
N GLY A 126 -17.86 17.34 1.00
CA GLY A 126 -18.28 15.95 0.78
C GLY A 126 -18.00 15.01 1.95
N VAL A 127 -18.37 13.74 1.79
CA VAL A 127 -18.08 12.71 2.80
C VAL A 127 -16.68 12.15 2.59
N TYR A 128 -15.83 12.31 3.60
CA TYR A 128 -14.46 11.80 3.62
C TYR A 128 -14.29 10.72 4.67
N THR A 129 -13.30 9.85 4.46
CA THR A 129 -12.91 8.85 5.46
C THR A 129 -11.72 9.39 6.22
N ILE A 130 -11.84 9.49 7.54
CA ILE A 130 -10.79 9.94 8.46
C ILE A 130 -10.42 8.84 9.45
N TRP A 131 -9.24 8.98 10.05
CA TRP A 131 -8.64 8.04 10.99
C TRP A 131 -8.22 8.80 12.26
N PRO A 132 -9.14 9.07 13.20
CA PRO A 132 -8.86 9.93 14.36
C PRO A 132 -7.85 9.34 15.35
N LYS A 133 -7.59 8.02 15.31
CA LYS A 133 -6.66 7.35 16.21
C LYS A 133 -5.30 7.16 15.54
N GLU A 134 -4.26 7.55 16.26
CA GLU A 134 -2.87 7.56 15.82
C GLU A 134 -2.33 6.15 15.51
N HIS A 135 -1.69 6.01 14.35
CA HIS A 135 -0.58 5.10 14.02
C HIS A 135 -0.72 3.60 14.34
N SER A 136 -1.92 3.12 14.61
CA SER A 136 -2.18 1.70 14.79
C SER A 136 -3.04 1.20 13.65
N THR A 137 -2.60 0.12 13.03
CA THR A 137 -3.33 -0.75 12.09
C THR A 137 -4.65 -1.31 12.66
N THR A 138 -5.11 -0.79 13.80
CA THR A 138 -6.29 -1.18 14.58
C THR A 138 -7.31 -0.05 14.73
N GLY A 139 -6.99 1.18 14.31
CA GLY A 139 -7.97 2.27 14.24
C GLY A 139 -9.10 1.93 13.27
N LYS A 140 -10.36 2.23 13.63
CA LYS A 140 -11.49 2.08 12.69
C LYS A 140 -11.65 3.37 11.88
N PRO A 141 -11.89 3.29 10.56
CA PRO A 141 -12.17 4.48 9.76
C PRO A 141 -13.52 5.07 10.15
N LEU A 142 -13.61 6.40 10.18
CA LEU A 142 -14.87 7.11 10.32
C LEU A 142 -15.18 7.86 9.03
N LYS A 143 -16.42 7.72 8.55
CA LYS A 143 -16.94 8.54 7.45
C LYS A 143 -17.58 9.78 8.03
N ILE A 144 -17.06 10.95 7.70
CA ILE A 144 -17.55 12.25 8.16
C ILE A 144 -17.81 13.17 6.98
N TYR A 145 -18.68 14.16 7.17
CA TYR A 145 -18.84 15.21 6.17
C TYR A 145 -17.84 16.33 6.46
N CYS A 146 -17.01 16.65 5.46
CA CYS A 146 -16.12 17.81 5.49
C CYS A 146 -16.70 18.93 4.65
N ASP A 147 -16.81 20.10 5.24
CA ASP A 147 -17.07 21.33 4.52
C ASP A 147 -15.74 22.03 4.20
N MET A 148 -15.43 22.11 2.90
CA MET A 148 -14.20 22.66 2.35
C MET A 148 -14.41 24.00 1.64
N GLU A 149 -15.64 24.49 1.59
CA GLU A 149 -16.05 25.65 0.80
C GLU A 149 -16.43 26.83 1.70
N THR A 150 -16.98 26.58 2.88
CA THR A 150 -17.36 27.62 3.85
C THR A 150 -16.17 28.10 4.68
N ASP A 151 -16.02 29.42 4.83
CA ASP A 151 -15.05 30.07 5.72
C ASP A 151 -13.61 29.55 5.61
N GLY A 152 -13.15 29.27 4.39
CA GLY A 152 -11.81 28.76 4.14
C GLY A 152 -11.65 27.24 4.27
N GLY A 153 -12.74 26.51 4.56
CA GLY A 153 -12.80 25.05 4.53
C GLY A 153 -12.15 24.34 5.71
N GLY A 154 -12.11 23.01 5.65
CA GLY A 154 -11.47 22.17 6.68
C GLY A 154 -12.38 21.86 7.86
N TRP A 155 -13.69 22.15 7.76
CA TRP A 155 -14.64 21.95 8.83
C TRP A 155 -15.11 20.50 8.90
N THR A 156 -14.93 19.89 10.07
CA THR A 156 -15.53 18.59 10.40
C THR A 156 -16.95 18.82 10.89
N VAL A 157 -17.95 18.48 10.06
CA VAL A 157 -19.36 18.62 10.45
C VAL A 157 -19.74 17.44 11.34
N ILE A 158 -19.80 17.70 12.65
CA ILE A 158 -20.31 16.73 13.63
C ILE A 158 -21.84 16.75 13.54
N LEU A 159 -22.41 15.89 12.70
CA LEU A 159 -23.84 15.62 12.77
C LEU A 159 -24.10 14.78 14.02
N ILE A 160 -24.44 15.44 15.12
CA ILE A 160 -25.04 14.76 16.26
C ILE A 160 -26.49 14.50 15.84
N THR A 161 -26.79 13.30 15.35
CA THR A 161 -28.17 12.80 15.43
C THR A 161 -28.48 12.62 16.90
N VAL A 162 -28.81 13.74 17.56
CA VAL A 162 -29.70 13.66 18.69
C VAL A 162 -30.95 13.04 18.13
N ASN A 163 -31.16 11.75 18.39
CA ASN A 163 -32.50 11.21 18.34
C ASN A 163 -33.22 11.86 19.53
N VAL A 164 -33.51 13.17 19.41
CA VAL A 164 -34.50 13.84 20.22
C VAL A 164 -35.79 13.14 19.83
N LEU A 165 -36.13 12.10 20.58
CA LEU A 165 -37.50 11.64 20.61
C LEU A 165 -38.30 12.89 20.92
N PHE A 166 -39.06 13.35 19.91
CA PHE A 166 -40.08 14.38 20.04
C PHE A 166 -41.17 13.80 20.95
N GLN A 167 -40.88 13.74 22.24
CA GLN A 167 -41.85 13.43 23.27
C GLN A 167 -41.43 14.17 24.52
N ASP A 168 -42.34 15.06 24.91
CA ASP A 168 -42.44 15.71 26.20
C ASP A 168 -41.59 16.98 26.40
N PHE A 169 -42.12 18.09 25.89
CA PHE A 169 -42.30 19.26 26.73
C PHE A 169 -43.79 19.68 26.71
N PRO A 170 -44.40 19.93 27.89
CA PRO A 170 -45.83 20.26 28.04
C PRO A 170 -46.21 21.63 27.48
#